data_AF-A0AAV3UJK7-F1
#
_entry.id   AF-A0AAV3UJK7-F1
#
_cell.length_a   1.000
_cell.length_b   1.000
_cell.length_c   1.000
_cell.angle_alpha   90.00
_cell.angle_beta   90.00
_cell.angle_gamma   90.00
#
_symmetry.space_group_name_H-M   'P 1'
#
loop_
_entity.id
_entity.type
_entity.pdbx_description
1 polymer ?
#
loop_
_entity_poly.entity_id
_entity_poly.type
_entity_poly.pdbx_seq_one_letter_code
_entity_poly.pdbx_strand_id
1 'polypeptide(L)'
;MRVCSQQFSRRFFLTSVGIGTTAILGGCASTDDDPRYTRAEVTNASGKPRTANELVAAEAIAQQSPDENASSINSLTLNSHEFVVKDSYKGPTVQGTVRNTGGDLLAYAEVRVRVYDDTGAQLELYLDSTSDLSAETAWQFEVVLLTSVNKIASYDIALFGIPG
;
A
#
# COMPACT_ATOMS: atom_id res chain seq x y z
N MET A 1 31.42 -21.33 -4.75
CA MET A 1 30.88 -22.17 -3.65
C MET A 1 31.72 -21.97 -2.39
N ARG A 2 31.17 -21.30 -1.38
CA ARG A 2 31.43 -21.49 0.06
C ARG A 2 30.37 -20.68 0.81
N VAL A 3 29.58 -21.39 1.61
CA VAL A 3 28.56 -20.85 2.52
C VAL A 3 29.18 -20.77 3.92
N CYS A 4 28.97 -19.64 4.60
CA CYS A 4 28.92 -19.47 6.06
C CYS A 4 27.88 -18.36 6.26
N SER A 5 26.65 -18.61 6.71
CA SER A 5 26.17 -19.12 8.00
C SER A 5 26.67 -18.32 9.21
N GLN A 6 25.69 -17.97 10.06
CA GLN A 6 25.77 -17.45 11.43
C GLN A 6 25.86 -15.93 11.62
N GLN A 7 25.23 -15.33 12.61
CA GLN A 7 24.17 -15.69 13.56
C GLN A 7 23.75 -14.35 14.17
N PHE A 8 22.45 -14.16 14.42
CA PHE A 8 22.00 -13.11 15.32
C PHE A 8 22.64 -13.33 16.70
N SER A 9 23.50 -12.42 17.16
CA SER A 9 23.92 -12.39 18.55
C SER A 9 23.95 -10.97 19.08
N ARG A 10 23.49 -10.88 20.33
CA ARG A 10 23.07 -9.69 21.05
C ARG A 10 24.28 -8.82 21.42
N ARG A 11 24.05 -7.52 21.28
CA ARG A 11 24.73 -6.36 21.87
C ARG A 11 25.77 -6.72 22.95
N PHE A 12 27.04 -6.55 22.62
CA PHE A 12 28.11 -6.35 23.59
C PHE A 12 28.81 -5.02 23.29
N PHE A 13 28.68 -4.08 24.22
CA PHE A 13 29.31 -2.77 24.20
C PHE A 13 30.84 -2.92 24.26
N LEU A 14 31.56 -2.33 23.30
CA LEU A 14 32.98 -2.05 23.46
C LEU A 14 33.28 -0.62 23.00
N THR A 15 33.64 0.18 24.01
CA THR A 15 34.21 1.51 23.97
C THR A 15 35.62 1.43 23.38
N SER A 16 35.91 2.21 22.34
CA SER A 16 37.29 2.49 21.93
C SER A 16 37.39 3.85 21.23
N VAL A 17 38.19 4.72 21.86
CA VAL A 17 38.60 6.05 21.41
C VAL A 17 39.61 5.91 20.28
N GLY A 18 39.39 6.60 19.17
CA GLY A 18 40.34 6.73 18.06
C GLY A 18 40.05 7.97 17.23
N ILE A 19 40.99 8.91 17.20
CA ILE A 19 40.94 10.16 16.43
C ILE A 19 41.30 9.85 14.97
N GLY A 20 40.42 10.18 14.04
CA GLY A 20 40.63 9.99 12.59
C GLY A 20 39.64 10.80 11.76
N THR A 21 40.17 11.46 10.74
CA THR A 21 39.62 12.53 9.90
C THR A 21 38.32 12.24 9.12
N THR A 22 37.47 13.27 9.04
CA THR A 22 36.36 13.51 8.07
C THR A 22 35.45 12.32 7.77
N ALA A 23 34.43 12.12 8.61
CA ALA A 23 33.22 11.46 8.16
C ALA A 23 32.48 12.41 7.21
N ILE A 24 32.56 12.13 5.91
CA ILE A 24 31.57 12.64 4.96
C ILE A 24 30.25 12.07 5.48
N LEU A 25 29.35 12.95 5.94
CA LEU A 25 27.96 12.59 6.12
C LEU A 25 27.44 12.26 4.72
N GLY A 26 27.60 10.99 4.33
CA GLY A 26 26.80 10.37 3.28
C GLY A 26 25.38 10.29 3.80
N GLY A 27 24.71 11.44 3.90
CA GLY A 27 23.27 11.46 3.84
C GLY A 27 22.94 10.90 2.47
N CYS A 28 22.54 9.64 2.41
CA CYS A 28 21.70 9.19 1.32
C CYS A 28 20.49 10.12 1.37
N ALA A 29 20.51 11.17 0.54
CA ALA A 29 19.31 11.87 0.15
C ALA A 29 18.46 10.79 -0.50
N SER A 30 17.52 10.24 0.26
CA SER A 30 16.50 9.38 -0.30
C SER A 30 15.82 10.19 -1.39
N THR A 31 16.10 9.83 -2.64
CA THR A 31 15.48 10.43 -3.81
C THR A 31 13.96 10.38 -3.58
N ASP A 32 13.31 11.53 -3.61
CA ASP A 32 11.90 11.81 -3.22
C ASP A 32 10.85 11.16 -4.16
N ASP A 33 11.19 10.02 -4.76
CA ASP A 33 10.37 9.30 -5.76
C ASP A 33 9.71 8.04 -5.18
N ASP A 34 9.93 7.74 -3.89
CA ASP A 34 9.25 6.63 -3.24
C ASP A 34 7.78 7.04 -2.97
N PRO A 35 6.79 6.24 -3.40
CA PRO A 35 5.39 6.56 -3.21
C PRO A 35 5.05 6.74 -1.73
N ARG A 36 4.31 7.81 -1.41
CA ARG A 36 3.92 8.13 -0.04
C ARG A 36 2.81 7.20 0.43
N TYR A 37 3.21 6.07 1.01
CA TYR A 37 2.30 5.17 1.69
C TYR A 37 1.80 5.78 3.00
N THR A 38 0.48 5.78 3.18
CA THR A 38 -0.18 6.13 4.45
C THR A 38 -0.62 4.85 5.15
N ARG A 39 -0.25 4.69 6.42
CA ARG A 39 -0.62 3.52 7.24
C ARG A 39 -1.93 3.74 7.98
N ALA A 40 -2.76 2.70 8.07
CA ALA A 40 -3.89 2.63 8.99
C ALA A 40 -4.02 1.26 9.66
N GLU A 41 -4.39 1.29 10.95
CA GLU A 41 -4.67 0.10 11.74
C GLU A 41 -6.11 -0.37 11.53
N VAL A 42 -6.31 -1.69 11.46
CA VAL A 42 -7.63 -2.31 11.39
C VAL A 42 -8.08 -2.61 12.81
N THR A 43 -9.01 -1.81 13.34
CA THR A 43 -9.54 -1.99 14.70
C THR A 43 -10.94 -2.61 14.66
N ASN A 44 -11.18 -3.57 15.55
CA ASN A 44 -12.50 -4.19 15.77
C ASN A 44 -13.18 -4.75 14.51
N ALA A 45 -12.41 -5.15 13.49
CA ALA A 45 -12.97 -5.72 12.28
C ALA A 45 -13.28 -7.21 12.49
N SER A 46 -14.57 -7.54 12.49
CA SER A 46 -15.06 -8.91 12.48
C SER A 46 -15.94 -9.13 11.26
N GLY A 47 -15.78 -10.26 10.59
CA GLY A 47 -16.56 -10.62 9.43
C GLY A 47 -16.63 -12.13 9.27
N LYS A 48 -17.69 -12.60 8.61
CA LYS A 48 -17.77 -14.01 8.23
C LYS A 48 -16.75 -14.28 7.12
N PRO A 49 -16.04 -15.43 7.15
CA PRO A 49 -15.24 -15.85 6.01
C PRO A 49 -16.11 -15.97 4.76
N ARG A 50 -15.56 -15.59 3.61
CA ARG A 50 -16.21 -15.83 2.32
C ARG A 50 -16.39 -17.32 2.08
N THR A 51 -17.53 -17.70 1.52
CA THR A 51 -17.75 -19.03 0.93
C THR A 51 -16.92 -19.21 -0.35
N ALA A 52 -16.79 -20.44 -0.84
CA ALA A 52 -16.07 -20.71 -2.09
C ALA A 52 -16.65 -19.93 -3.30
N ASN A 53 -17.98 -19.84 -3.40
CA ASN A 53 -18.63 -19.09 -4.50
C ASN A 53 -18.38 -17.59 -4.38
N GLU A 54 -18.39 -17.05 -3.16
CA GLU A 54 -18.09 -15.64 -2.92
C GLU A 54 -16.63 -15.30 -3.19
N LEU A 55 -15.69 -16.22 -2.92
CA LEU A 55 -14.29 -16.04 -3.27
C LEU A 55 -14.10 -15.91 -4.78
N VAL A 56 -14.74 -16.78 -5.58
CA VAL A 56 -14.68 -16.69 -7.05
C VAL A 56 -15.20 -15.34 -7.55
N ALA A 57 -16.32 -14.87 -7.00
CA ALA A 57 -16.88 -13.56 -7.37
C ALA A 57 -15.96 -12.39 -6.93
N ALA A 58 -15.33 -12.49 -5.77
CA ALA A 58 -14.40 -11.48 -5.27
C ALA A 58 -13.11 -11.44 -6.12
N GLU A 59 -12.56 -12.60 -6.48
CA GLU A 59 -11.38 -12.72 -7.33
C GLU A 59 -11.61 -12.07 -8.70
N ALA A 60 -12.79 -12.28 -9.29
CA ALA A 60 -13.14 -11.70 -10.59
C ALA A 60 -13.08 -10.16 -10.63
N ILE A 61 -13.21 -9.48 -9.48
CA ILE A 61 -13.12 -8.02 -9.39
C ILE A 61 -11.82 -7.51 -8.75
N ALA A 62 -11.16 -8.33 -7.93
CA ALA A 62 -9.92 -7.98 -7.24
C ALA A 62 -8.66 -8.31 -8.05
N GLN A 63 -8.76 -9.16 -9.08
CA GLN A 63 -7.65 -9.48 -9.97
C GLN A 63 -7.31 -8.27 -10.85
N GLN A 64 -6.45 -7.42 -10.32
CA GLN A 64 -5.86 -6.31 -11.02
C GLN A 64 -4.35 -6.34 -10.79
N SER A 65 -3.59 -6.07 -11.86
CA SER A 65 -2.13 -5.95 -11.78
C SER A 65 -1.77 -4.47 -11.81
N PRO A 66 -0.79 -4.02 -11.01
CA PRO A 66 -0.33 -2.64 -11.08
C PRO A 66 0.13 -2.29 -12.49
N ASP A 67 -0.22 -1.09 -12.97
CA ASP A 67 0.31 -0.61 -14.25
C ASP A 67 1.80 -0.25 -14.06
N GLU A 68 2.66 -0.82 -14.91
CA GLU A 68 4.11 -0.62 -14.85
C GLU A 68 4.53 0.81 -15.23
N ASN A 69 3.66 1.55 -15.93
CA ASN A 69 3.89 2.95 -16.31
C ASN A 69 3.32 3.93 -15.28
N ALA A 70 2.48 3.48 -14.35
CA ALA A 70 1.94 4.32 -13.31
C ALA A 70 3.02 4.64 -12.26
N SER A 71 3.21 5.93 -12.00
CA SER A 71 4.20 6.44 -11.05
C SER A 71 3.54 7.29 -9.96
N SER A 72 4.29 7.57 -8.89
CA SER A 72 3.85 8.51 -7.86
C SER A 72 3.65 9.90 -8.49
N ILE A 73 2.50 10.52 -8.27
CA ILE A 73 2.18 11.82 -8.85
C ILE A 73 1.59 12.77 -7.81
N ASN A 74 2.12 14.00 -7.78
CA ASN A 74 1.74 15.01 -6.78
C ASN A 74 0.35 15.64 -7.04
N SER A 75 -0.24 15.43 -8.22
CA SER A 75 -1.58 15.92 -8.54
C SER A 75 -2.69 15.05 -7.94
N LEU A 76 -2.38 13.88 -7.37
CA LEU A 76 -3.35 13.05 -6.68
C LEU A 76 -3.30 13.28 -5.16
N THR A 77 -4.46 13.52 -4.57
CA THR A 77 -4.63 13.63 -3.11
C THR A 77 -5.60 12.56 -2.62
N LEU A 78 -5.22 11.85 -1.56
CA LEU A 78 -6.10 10.91 -0.86
C LEU A 78 -6.92 11.71 0.17
N ASN A 79 -8.19 11.95 -0.12
CA ASN A 79 -9.06 12.74 0.77
C ASN A 79 -9.53 11.93 1.97
N SER A 80 -9.81 10.65 1.78
CA SER A 80 -10.26 9.74 2.83
C SER A 80 -9.94 8.30 2.46
N HIS A 81 -9.80 7.46 3.48
CA HIS A 81 -9.77 6.01 3.34
C HIS A 81 -10.23 5.36 4.66
N GLU A 82 -10.92 4.23 4.55
CA GLU A 82 -11.39 3.46 5.69
C GLU A 82 -11.43 1.96 5.36
N PHE A 83 -11.21 1.14 6.38
CA PHE A 83 -11.39 -0.31 6.29
C PHE A 83 -12.83 -0.67 6.61
N VAL A 84 -13.50 -1.38 5.70
CA VAL A 84 -14.91 -1.75 5.82
C VAL A 84 -15.09 -3.23 5.52
N VAL A 85 -15.84 -3.91 6.37
CA VAL A 85 -16.27 -5.30 6.14
C VAL A 85 -17.71 -5.28 5.63
N LYS A 86 -17.92 -5.76 4.41
CA LYS A 86 -19.26 -5.90 3.82
C LYS A 86 -19.80 -7.32 4.02
N ASP A 87 -21.07 -7.43 4.39
CA ASP A 87 -21.84 -8.68 4.41
C ASP A 87 -22.24 -9.12 2.99
N SER A 88 -21.27 -9.23 2.09
CA SER A 88 -21.44 -9.71 0.72
C SER A 88 -20.17 -10.39 0.23
N TYR A 89 -20.19 -10.85 -1.03
CA TYR A 89 -19.01 -11.44 -1.66
C TYR A 89 -17.78 -10.51 -1.62
N LYS A 90 -17.97 -9.20 -1.52
CA LYS A 90 -16.87 -8.23 -1.41
C LYS A 90 -16.09 -8.30 -0.09
N GLY A 91 -16.64 -8.87 1.00
CA GLY A 91 -15.92 -9.09 2.26
C GLY A 91 -15.16 -7.85 2.79
N PRO A 92 -13.90 -7.98 3.28
CA PRO A 92 -13.09 -6.83 3.67
C PRO A 92 -12.65 -5.99 2.48
N THR A 93 -12.75 -4.67 2.63
CA THR A 93 -12.46 -3.67 1.60
C THR A 93 -11.74 -2.46 2.22
N VAL A 94 -10.94 -1.76 1.42
CA VAL A 94 -10.52 -0.38 1.71
C VAL A 94 -11.25 0.53 0.74
N GLN A 95 -12.03 1.47 1.28
CA GLN A 95 -12.84 2.41 0.51
C GLN A 95 -12.41 3.83 0.83
N GLY A 96 -12.60 4.75 -0.12
CA GLY A 96 -12.24 6.14 0.11
C GLY A 96 -12.50 7.03 -1.09
N THR A 97 -11.84 8.17 -1.10
CA THR A 97 -11.93 9.13 -2.21
C THR A 97 -10.58 9.70 -2.53
N VAL A 98 -10.23 9.64 -3.82
CA VAL A 98 -9.03 10.27 -4.39
C VAL A 98 -9.48 11.46 -5.22
N ARG A 99 -8.73 12.57 -5.16
CA ARG A 99 -8.97 13.76 -5.97
C ARG A 99 -7.76 14.08 -6.83
N ASN A 100 -7.99 14.34 -8.12
CA ASN A 100 -7.03 15.02 -8.96
C ASN A 100 -7.11 16.52 -8.63
N THR A 101 -6.09 17.05 -7.97
CA THR A 101 -5.93 18.47 -7.64
C THR A 101 -5.00 19.19 -8.62
N GLY A 102 -4.67 18.54 -9.73
CA GLY A 102 -3.97 19.12 -10.86
C GLY A 102 -4.93 19.79 -11.85
N GLY A 103 -4.36 20.64 -12.71
CA GLY A 103 -5.09 21.33 -13.79
C GLY A 103 -5.31 20.48 -15.05
N ASP A 104 -4.72 19.29 -15.12
CA ASP A 104 -4.71 18.43 -16.31
C ASP A 104 -5.45 17.11 -16.06
N LEU A 105 -5.87 16.46 -17.15
CA LEU A 105 -6.41 15.10 -17.14
C LEU A 105 -5.33 14.09 -16.70
N LEU A 106 -5.72 13.08 -15.93
CA LEU A 106 -4.93 11.86 -15.77
C LEU A 106 -5.55 10.77 -16.64
N ALA A 107 -4.78 10.25 -17.60
CA ALA A 107 -5.20 9.12 -18.42
C ALA A 107 -5.47 7.87 -17.55
N TYR A 108 -4.75 7.75 -16.43
CA TYR A 108 -4.90 6.65 -15.48
C TYR A 108 -4.63 7.12 -14.05
N ALA A 109 -5.38 6.59 -13.10
CA ALA A 109 -5.13 6.73 -11.67
C ALA A 109 -5.44 5.39 -10.98
N GLU A 110 -4.59 5.00 -10.03
CA GLU A 110 -4.79 3.79 -9.24
C GLU A 110 -4.43 3.98 -7.77
N VAL A 111 -5.09 3.20 -6.94
CA VAL A 111 -4.86 3.11 -5.50
C VAL A 111 -4.29 1.73 -5.20
N ARG A 112 -3.07 1.67 -4.66
CA ARG A 112 -2.46 0.40 -4.22
C ARG A 112 -2.58 0.27 -2.71
N VAL A 113 -3.05 -0.89 -2.25
CA VAL A 113 -3.20 -1.23 -0.83
C VAL A 113 -2.37 -2.46 -0.52
N ARG A 114 -1.40 -2.33 0.38
CA ARG A 114 -0.65 -3.45 0.96
C ARG A 114 -1.26 -3.80 2.30
N VAL A 115 -1.57 -5.06 2.53
CA VAL A 115 -2.12 -5.55 3.81
C VAL A 115 -1.07 -6.30 4.61
N TYR A 116 -1.13 -6.19 5.93
CA TYR A 116 -0.15 -6.75 6.85
C TYR A 116 -0.82 -7.56 7.97
N ASP A 117 -0.13 -8.59 8.45
CA ASP A 117 -0.52 -9.32 9.66
C ASP A 117 -0.10 -8.59 10.95
N ASP A 118 -0.42 -9.19 12.10
CA ASP A 118 -0.12 -8.67 13.43
C ASP A 118 1.38 -8.64 13.79
N THR A 119 2.21 -9.33 13.00
CA THR A 119 3.67 -9.29 13.10
C THR A 119 4.29 -8.20 12.23
N GLY A 120 3.49 -7.57 11.37
CA GLY A 120 3.93 -6.59 10.38
C GLY A 120 4.46 -7.22 9.09
N ALA A 121 4.24 -8.52 8.86
CA ALA A 121 4.59 -9.15 7.59
C ALA A 121 3.55 -8.77 6.52
N GLN A 122 4.03 -8.35 5.34
CA GLN A 122 3.14 -8.09 4.22
C GLN A 122 2.52 -9.41 3.75
N LEU A 123 1.20 -9.44 3.69
CA LEU A 123 0.44 -10.59 3.19
C LEU A 123 0.29 -10.48 1.67
N GLU A 124 -0.23 -9.35 1.19
CA GLU A 124 -0.54 -9.17 -0.22
C GLU A 124 -0.71 -7.69 -0.60
N LEU A 125 -0.75 -7.42 -1.92
CA LEU A 125 -1.08 -6.13 -2.51
C LEU A 125 -2.36 -6.28 -3.33
N TYR A 126 -3.30 -5.35 -3.14
CA TYR A 126 -4.52 -5.21 -3.92
C TYR A 126 -4.61 -3.79 -4.48
N LEU A 127 -5.43 -3.57 -5.50
CA LEU A 127 -5.62 -2.22 -6.05
C LEU A 127 -7.02 -2.03 -6.62
N ASP A 128 -7.35 -0.77 -6.83
CA ASP A 128 -8.47 -0.32 -7.65
C ASP A 128 -7.96 0.80 -8.56
N SER A 129 -8.61 1.00 -9.71
CA SER A 129 -8.15 1.97 -10.70
C SER A 129 -9.27 2.59 -11.51
N THR A 130 -8.95 3.73 -12.13
CA THR A 130 -9.84 4.46 -13.03
C THR A 130 -9.04 5.08 -14.17
N SER A 131 -9.72 5.31 -15.30
CA SER A 131 -9.17 6.01 -16.47
C SER A 131 -9.84 7.35 -16.64
N ASP A 132 -9.14 8.27 -17.33
CA ASP A 132 -9.67 9.58 -17.71
C ASP A 132 -10.17 10.43 -16.51
N LEU A 133 -9.40 10.45 -15.41
CA LEU A 133 -9.71 11.25 -14.22
C LEU A 133 -9.45 12.73 -14.51
N SER A 134 -10.52 13.46 -14.81
CA SER A 134 -10.48 14.87 -15.18
C SER A 134 -9.86 15.76 -14.09
N ALA A 135 -9.30 16.89 -14.51
CA ALA A 135 -8.76 17.92 -13.62
C ALA A 135 -9.78 18.34 -12.55
N GLU A 136 -9.30 18.57 -11.32
CA GLU A 136 -10.11 18.99 -10.17
C GLU A 136 -11.26 18.05 -9.75
N THR A 137 -11.37 16.85 -10.35
CA THR A 137 -12.42 15.87 -10.05
C THR A 137 -11.97 14.80 -9.05
N ALA A 138 -12.96 14.13 -8.45
CA ALA A 138 -12.74 13.07 -7.48
C ALA A 138 -13.32 11.74 -7.95
N TRP A 139 -12.66 10.66 -7.56
CA TRP A 139 -13.07 9.29 -7.80
C TRP A 139 -13.19 8.55 -6.46
N GLN A 140 -14.30 7.84 -6.29
CA GLN A 140 -14.53 6.95 -5.15
C GLN A 140 -14.05 5.55 -5.52
N PHE A 141 -13.09 5.05 -4.75
CA PHE A 141 -12.46 3.75 -4.97
C PHE A 141 -12.97 2.72 -3.96
N GLU A 142 -12.90 1.45 -4.34
CA GLU A 142 -13.18 0.30 -3.48
C GLU A 142 -12.20 -0.84 -3.79
N VAL A 143 -11.14 -0.95 -2.99
CA VAL A 143 -10.19 -2.06 -3.10
C VAL A 143 -10.72 -3.28 -2.36
N VAL A 144 -10.97 -4.37 -3.08
CA VAL A 144 -11.46 -5.64 -2.52
C VAL A 144 -10.30 -6.51 -2.07
N LEU A 145 -10.26 -6.86 -0.79
CA LEU A 145 -9.16 -7.62 -0.19
C LEU A 145 -9.53 -9.10 -0.16
N LEU A 146 -8.78 -9.95 -0.87
CA LEU A 146 -9.04 -11.39 -0.87
C LEU A 146 -8.63 -12.06 0.45
N THR A 147 -7.67 -11.47 1.15
CA THR A 147 -7.24 -11.88 2.49
C THR A 147 -8.41 -11.83 3.49
N SER A 148 -8.53 -12.86 4.33
CA SER A 148 -9.55 -12.91 5.39
C SER A 148 -9.33 -11.79 6.43
N VAL A 149 -10.42 -11.13 6.85
CA VAL A 149 -10.37 -9.98 7.79
C VAL A 149 -9.56 -10.27 9.06
N ASN A 150 -9.70 -11.47 9.61
CA ASN A 150 -9.05 -11.94 10.83
C ASN A 150 -7.55 -12.25 10.67
N LYS A 151 -6.97 -12.06 9.49
CA LYS A 151 -5.52 -12.07 9.25
C LYS A 151 -4.93 -10.67 9.07
N ILE A 152 -5.76 -9.64 8.89
CA ILE A 152 -5.33 -8.29 8.56
C ILE A 152 -5.28 -7.46 9.85
N ALA A 153 -4.10 -6.99 10.22
CA ALA A 153 -3.92 -6.08 11.36
C ALA A 153 -3.82 -4.61 10.92
N SER A 154 -3.18 -4.35 9.78
CA SER A 154 -3.02 -3.00 9.24
C SER A 154 -2.92 -3.02 7.71
N TYR A 155 -3.00 -1.84 7.10
CA TYR A 155 -2.74 -1.65 5.68
C TYR A 155 -2.00 -0.35 5.41
N ASP A 156 -1.23 -0.34 4.32
CA ASP A 156 -0.59 0.84 3.76
C ASP A 156 -1.25 1.15 2.40
N ILE A 157 -1.61 2.41 2.16
CA ILE A 157 -2.25 2.88 0.92
C ILE A 157 -1.40 3.94 0.21
N ALA A 158 -1.26 3.84 -1.11
CA ALA A 158 -0.58 4.83 -1.95
C ALA A 158 -1.30 5.07 -3.28
N LEU A 159 -1.02 6.22 -3.89
CA LEU A 159 -1.63 6.66 -5.15
C LEU A 159 -0.58 6.66 -6.27
N PHE A 160 -1.00 6.25 -7.46
CA PHE A 160 -0.20 6.29 -8.67
C PHE A 160 -1.05 6.78 -9.84
N GLY A 161 -0.41 7.32 -10.88
CA GLY A 161 -1.13 7.75 -12.07
C GLY A 161 -0.25 7.90 -13.30
N ILE A 162 -0.91 8.14 -14.43
CA ILE A 162 -0.30 8.43 -15.73
C ILE A 162 -0.93 9.75 -16.22
N PRO A 163 -0.13 10.81 -16.45
CA PRO A 163 -0.62 12.05 -17.06
C PRO A 163 -1.28 11.81 -18.42
N GLY A 164 -2.35 12.56 -18.72
CA GLY A 164 -3.08 12.49 -20.00
C GLY A 164 -2.65 13.53 -21.03
#